data_AF-A0A0C2DC70-F1
#
_entry.id   AF-A0A0C2DC70-F1
#
_cell.length_a   1.000
_cell.length_b   1.000
_cell.length_c   1.000
_cell.angle_alpha   90.00
_cell.angle_beta   90.00
_cell.angle_gamma   90.00
#
_symmetry.space_group_name_H-M   'P 1'
#
loop_
_entity.id
_entity.type
_entity.pdbx_description
1 polymer ?
#
loop_
_entity_poly.entity_id
_entity_poly.type
_entity_poly.pdbx_seq_one_letter_code
_entity_poly.pdbx_strand_id
1 'polypeptide(L)'
;YAKAENIPAHWGGTLVDANGDGMCRDRLNIPFDPIPHELYWTPDERAPGLNDINCAVIPAGKGKIITYVVNSHEPTYIVVNRFCDRTFGMGIWYHENMSAVDYSLDEMNDWFPDFDYPGMPTVDYLRIRTLGPGVYKVKFGNEQAWIRSLTVYYRILFENEAGEKVDFKELP
;
A
#
# COMPACT_ATOMS: atom_id res chain seq x y z
N TYR A 1 -11.94 -26.91 21.16
CA TYR A 1 -13.16 -27.72 21.11
C TYR A 1 -14.33 -26.88 21.57
N ALA A 2 -15.38 -26.77 20.76
CA ALA A 2 -16.63 -26.10 21.14
C ALA A 2 -17.71 -27.18 21.42
N LYS A 3 -18.61 -26.90 22.36
CA LYS A 3 -19.77 -27.77 22.63
C LYS A 3 -20.76 -27.72 21.46
N ALA A 4 -21.47 -28.81 21.20
CA ALA A 4 -22.43 -28.91 20.08
C ALA A 4 -23.52 -27.82 20.12
N GLU A 5 -23.97 -27.42 21.32
CA GLU A 5 -24.94 -26.33 21.55
C GLU A 5 -24.46 -24.95 21.11
N ASN A 6 -23.15 -24.78 20.89
CA ASN A 6 -22.54 -23.52 20.44
C ASN A 6 -22.09 -23.57 18.97
N ILE A 7 -22.35 -24.68 18.27
CA ILE A 7 -22.00 -24.87 16.87
C ILE A 7 -23.31 -24.85 16.07
N PRO A 8 -23.42 -24.04 15.00
CA PRO A 8 -24.63 -24.02 14.18
C PRO A 8 -24.91 -25.40 13.57
N ALA A 9 -26.19 -25.77 13.50
CA ALA A 9 -26.62 -27.08 13.02
C ALA A 9 -26.10 -27.40 11.61
N HIS A 10 -25.90 -26.37 10.77
CA HIS A 10 -25.32 -26.50 9.44
C HIS A 10 -23.91 -27.15 9.43
N TRP A 11 -23.10 -26.94 10.49
CA TRP A 11 -21.75 -27.52 10.63
C TRP A 11 -21.69 -28.65 11.66
N GLY A 12 -22.81 -29.31 11.96
CA GLY A 12 -22.87 -30.52 12.79
C GLY A 12 -23.06 -30.30 14.29
N GLY A 13 -23.45 -29.09 14.70
CA GLY A 13 -23.90 -28.81 16.06
C GLY A 13 -25.42 -28.84 16.22
N THR A 14 -25.94 -28.11 17.21
CA THR A 14 -27.38 -28.01 17.48
C THR A 14 -27.89 -26.57 17.60
N LEU A 15 -27.03 -25.57 17.38
CA LEU A 15 -27.42 -24.15 17.47
C LEU A 15 -28.21 -23.75 16.22
N VAL A 16 -29.32 -23.04 16.44
CA VAL A 16 -30.17 -22.44 15.41
C VAL A 16 -30.47 -20.98 15.79
N ASP A 17 -30.82 -20.15 14.82
CA ASP A 17 -31.27 -18.78 15.11
C ASP A 17 -32.71 -18.75 15.68
N ALA A 18 -33.22 -17.53 15.93
CA ALA A 18 -34.57 -17.31 16.43
C ALA A 18 -35.69 -17.78 15.46
N ASN A 19 -35.42 -17.93 14.17
CA ASN A 19 -36.38 -18.43 13.18
C ASN A 19 -36.20 -19.94 12.87
N GLY A 20 -35.18 -20.58 13.45
CA GLY A 20 -34.85 -21.99 13.25
C GLY A 20 -33.79 -22.26 12.17
N ASP A 21 -33.14 -21.23 11.61
CA ASP A 21 -32.07 -21.38 10.63
C ASP A 21 -30.83 -22.01 11.28
N GLY A 22 -30.50 -23.23 10.83
CA GLY A 22 -29.31 -23.96 11.26
C GLY A 22 -27.99 -23.32 10.84
N MET A 23 -28.01 -22.31 9.98
CA MET A 23 -26.84 -21.53 9.61
C MET A 23 -26.58 -20.35 10.55
N CYS A 24 -27.52 -20.02 11.45
CA CYS A 24 -27.40 -18.88 12.38
C CYS A 24 -27.12 -17.55 11.66
N ARG A 25 -27.89 -17.24 10.61
CA ARG A 25 -27.68 -16.04 9.77
C ARG A 25 -28.00 -14.72 10.48
N ASP A 26 -28.62 -14.77 11.65
CA ASP A 26 -28.77 -13.63 12.56
C ASP A 26 -27.41 -13.14 13.13
N ARG A 27 -26.38 -13.99 13.11
CA ARG A 27 -25.03 -13.70 13.62
C ARG A 27 -23.94 -13.90 12.56
N LEU A 28 -24.16 -14.82 11.62
CA LEU A 28 -23.18 -15.19 10.60
C LEU A 28 -23.62 -14.70 9.24
N ASN A 29 -22.83 -13.80 8.64
CA ASN A 29 -22.98 -13.49 7.23
C ASN A 29 -22.25 -14.55 6.40
N ILE A 30 -23.01 -15.47 5.80
CA ILE A 30 -22.50 -16.53 4.93
C ILE A 30 -22.95 -16.18 3.51
N PRO A 31 -22.12 -15.51 2.71
CA PRO A 31 -22.49 -15.15 1.34
C PRO A 31 -22.58 -16.42 0.49
N PHE A 32 -23.72 -16.62 -0.18
CA PHE A 32 -23.91 -17.66 -1.19
C PHE A 32 -23.84 -17.09 -2.62
N ASP A 33 -24.11 -15.80 -2.76
CA ASP A 33 -24.07 -15.10 -4.03
C ASP A 33 -22.68 -14.50 -4.29
N PRO A 34 -22.22 -14.46 -5.55
CA PRO A 34 -21.02 -13.72 -5.90
C PRO A 34 -21.19 -12.24 -5.54
N ILE A 35 -20.10 -11.58 -5.15
CA ILE A 35 -20.10 -10.13 -4.94
C ILE A 35 -20.49 -9.47 -6.27
N PRO A 36 -21.55 -8.63 -6.31
CA PRO A 36 -21.95 -7.96 -7.53
C PRO A 36 -20.79 -7.16 -8.14
N HIS A 37 -20.61 -7.27 -9.47
CA HIS A 37 -19.47 -6.67 -10.17
C HIS A 37 -19.46 -5.13 -10.07
N GLU A 38 -20.62 -4.50 -9.91
CA GLU A 38 -20.76 -3.07 -9.67
C GLU A 38 -20.15 -2.61 -8.33
N LEU A 39 -19.88 -3.54 -7.40
CA LEU A 39 -19.18 -3.28 -6.15
C LEU A 39 -17.66 -3.50 -6.28
N TYR A 40 -17.18 -3.98 -7.43
CA TYR A 40 -15.75 -4.17 -7.63
C TYR A 40 -15.09 -2.81 -7.72
N TRP A 41 -13.91 -2.70 -7.12
CA TRP A 41 -13.10 -1.51 -7.27
C TRP A 41 -12.78 -1.29 -8.76
N THR A 42 -13.06 -0.09 -9.24
CA THR A 42 -12.67 0.38 -10.57
C THR A 42 -11.83 1.63 -10.41
N PRO A 43 -10.81 1.84 -11.26
CA PRO A 43 -10.05 3.09 -11.25
C PRO A 43 -11.00 4.29 -11.40
N ASP A 44 -10.94 5.21 -10.45
CA ASP A 44 -11.66 6.49 -10.50
C ASP A 44 -10.72 7.61 -10.98
N GLU A 45 -11.20 8.86 -10.93
CA GLU A 45 -10.40 10.04 -11.32
C GLU A 45 -9.13 10.23 -10.48
N ARG A 46 -9.00 9.56 -9.33
CA ARG A 46 -7.82 9.64 -8.46
C ARG A 46 -6.74 8.65 -8.89
N ALA A 47 -7.11 7.61 -9.62
CA ALA A 47 -6.14 6.69 -10.21
C ALA A 47 -5.31 7.41 -11.29
N PRO A 48 -3.97 7.28 -11.29
CA PRO A 48 -3.14 7.91 -12.30
C PRO A 48 -3.46 7.38 -13.70
N GLY A 49 -3.52 8.29 -14.67
CA GLY A 49 -3.42 7.90 -16.07
C GLY A 49 -2.00 7.36 -16.35
N LEU A 50 -1.83 6.60 -17.44
CA LEU A 50 -0.53 6.03 -17.80
C LEU A 50 0.58 7.08 -17.98
N ASN A 51 0.23 8.31 -18.36
CA ASN A 51 1.17 9.41 -18.54
C ASN A 51 1.64 10.04 -17.21
N ASP A 52 0.93 9.77 -16.11
CA ASP A 52 1.23 10.31 -14.78
C ASP A 52 2.07 9.34 -13.93
N ILE A 53 2.49 8.22 -14.54
CA ILE A 53 3.22 7.14 -13.87
C ILE A 53 4.68 7.17 -14.31
N ASN A 54 5.58 7.32 -13.35
CA ASN A 54 7.00 7.17 -13.53
C ASN A 54 7.38 5.69 -13.68
N CYS A 55 8.49 5.45 -14.36
CA CYS A 55 9.04 4.12 -14.60
C CYS A 55 10.47 4.04 -14.06
N ALA A 56 10.76 3.01 -13.26
CA ALA A 56 12.09 2.71 -12.77
C ALA A 56 12.48 1.27 -13.13
N VAL A 57 13.53 1.14 -13.95
CA VAL A 57 14.18 -0.14 -14.20
C VAL A 57 15.21 -0.40 -13.12
N ILE A 58 15.04 -1.50 -12.37
CA ILE A 58 15.89 -1.88 -11.24
C ILE A 58 16.64 -3.17 -11.60
N PRO A 59 17.97 -3.13 -11.78
CA PRO A 59 18.76 -4.32 -12.07
C PRO A 59 18.67 -5.37 -10.95
N ALA A 60 19.00 -6.62 -11.30
CA ALA A 60 19.08 -7.71 -10.33
C ALA A 60 20.08 -7.38 -9.21
N GLY A 61 19.69 -7.63 -7.96
CA GLY A 61 20.54 -7.38 -6.79
C GLY A 61 20.71 -5.90 -6.44
N LYS A 62 19.88 -5.00 -6.98
CA LYS A 62 19.96 -3.55 -6.78
C LYS A 62 18.66 -2.98 -6.22
N GLY A 63 18.73 -1.75 -5.73
CA GLY A 63 17.58 -0.93 -5.38
C GLY A 63 17.70 0.46 -6.01
N LYS A 64 16.59 1.17 -6.08
CA LYS A 64 16.50 2.57 -6.45
C LYS A 64 15.90 3.35 -5.29
N ILE A 65 16.53 4.46 -4.92
CA ILE A 65 16.03 5.38 -3.90
C ILE A 65 15.58 6.65 -4.61
N ILE A 66 14.45 7.19 -4.18
CA ILE A 66 13.94 8.48 -4.65
C ILE A 66 13.73 9.35 -3.42
N THR A 67 14.27 10.56 -3.47
CA THR A 67 14.28 11.47 -2.33
C THR A 67 13.28 12.59 -2.55
N TYR A 68 12.47 12.87 -1.54
CA TYR A 68 11.46 13.93 -1.55
C TYR A 68 11.71 14.86 -0.37
N VAL A 69 11.72 16.17 -0.64
CA VAL A 69 11.74 17.20 0.39
C VAL A 69 10.36 17.82 0.47
N VAL A 70 9.74 17.74 1.64
CA VAL A 70 8.38 18.23 1.89
C VAL A 70 8.46 19.37 2.89
N ASN A 71 8.00 20.55 2.48
CA ASN A 71 8.03 21.75 3.31
C ASN A 71 6.61 22.26 3.60
N SER A 72 5.79 21.40 4.20
CA SER A 72 4.43 21.77 4.59
C SER A 72 4.25 21.64 6.10
N HIS A 73 3.69 22.69 6.71
CA HIS A 73 3.37 22.72 8.13
C HIS A 73 1.95 22.24 8.42
N GLU A 74 1.16 21.95 7.39
CA GLU A 74 -0.17 21.35 7.51
C GLU A 74 -0.05 19.81 7.52
N PRO A 75 -1.05 19.08 8.05
CA PRO A 75 -1.09 17.63 7.93
C PRO A 75 -1.02 17.19 6.46
N THR A 76 0.04 16.45 6.11
CA THR A 76 0.23 15.92 4.76
C THR A 76 0.10 14.39 4.75
N TYR A 77 -0.15 13.86 3.57
CA TYR A 77 -0.27 12.43 3.30
C TYR A 77 0.65 12.09 2.15
N ILE A 78 1.45 11.03 2.31
CA ILE A 78 2.14 10.44 1.17
C ILE A 78 1.15 9.55 0.43
N VAL A 79 1.03 9.77 -0.86
CA VAL A 79 0.20 8.98 -1.76
C VAL A 79 1.11 8.24 -2.72
N VAL A 80 1.09 6.91 -2.63
CA VAL A 80 1.86 6.03 -3.48
C VAL A 80 0.91 5.24 -4.36
N ASN A 81 1.03 5.45 -5.66
CA ASN A 81 0.51 4.53 -6.65
C ASN A 81 1.66 3.70 -7.19
N ARG A 82 1.49 2.38 -7.28
CA ARG A 82 2.56 1.50 -7.76
C ARG A 82 2.02 0.22 -8.37
N PHE A 83 2.73 -0.34 -9.34
CA PHE A 83 2.52 -1.71 -9.79
C PHE A 83 3.81 -2.29 -10.38
N CYS A 84 3.92 -3.60 -10.33
CA CYS A 84 5.03 -4.35 -10.90
C CYS A 84 4.55 -5.77 -11.24
N ASP A 85 5.05 -6.34 -12.33
CA ASP A 85 4.73 -7.71 -12.76
C ASP A 85 5.37 -8.81 -11.87
N ARG A 86 6.25 -8.42 -10.95
CA ARG A 86 7.10 -9.28 -10.13
C ARG A 86 7.12 -8.78 -8.71
N THR A 87 7.51 -9.65 -7.79
CA THR A 87 7.83 -9.26 -6.41
C THR A 87 8.96 -8.23 -6.41
N PHE A 88 8.80 -7.19 -5.59
CA PHE A 88 9.77 -6.12 -5.42
C PHE A 88 9.78 -5.67 -3.95
N GLY A 89 10.93 -5.19 -3.47
CA GLY A 89 11.03 -4.58 -2.14
C GLY A 89 10.51 -3.14 -2.16
N MET A 90 9.90 -2.69 -1.08
CA MET A 90 9.66 -1.26 -0.88
C MET A 90 9.66 -0.88 0.60
N GLY A 91 10.29 0.25 0.89
CA GLY A 91 10.24 0.92 2.20
C GLY A 91 10.20 2.44 2.05
N ILE A 92 9.87 3.13 3.14
CA ILE A 92 9.87 4.59 3.23
C ILE A 92 10.63 5.01 4.49
N TRP A 93 11.64 5.84 4.31
CA TRP A 93 12.44 6.43 5.39
C TRP A 93 12.10 7.90 5.56
N TYR A 94 12.23 8.40 6.77
CA TYR A 94 11.93 9.79 7.13
C TYR A 94 13.01 10.39 8.02
N HIS A 95 13.31 11.66 7.78
CA HIS A 95 14.11 12.48 8.68
C HIS A 95 13.54 13.91 8.72
N GLU A 96 13.39 14.48 9.92
CA GLU A 96 12.79 15.82 10.11
C GLU A 96 13.68 16.96 9.59
N ASN A 97 15.01 16.81 9.67
CA ASN A 97 15.94 17.79 9.13
C ASN A 97 15.88 17.82 7.59
N MET A 98 15.44 18.94 7.02
CA MET A 98 15.36 19.16 5.57
C MET A 98 16.72 19.10 4.86
N SER A 99 17.83 19.25 5.58
CA SER A 99 19.19 19.11 5.03
C SER A 99 19.69 17.66 5.00
N ALA A 100 18.92 16.69 5.51
CA ALA A 100 19.28 15.26 5.51
C ALA A 100 19.11 14.58 4.14
N VAL A 101 19.13 15.35 3.05
CA VAL A 101 18.98 14.84 1.67
C VAL A 101 20.05 13.80 1.35
N ASP A 102 21.28 14.03 1.81
CA ASP A 102 22.45 13.18 1.52
C ASP A 102 22.64 12.04 2.52
N TYR A 103 21.79 11.95 3.55
CA TYR A 103 21.90 10.89 4.56
C TYR A 103 21.64 9.52 3.95
N SER A 104 22.37 8.51 4.38
CA SER A 104 22.07 7.13 4.02
C SER A 104 20.78 6.65 4.70
N LEU A 105 20.18 5.55 4.21
CA LEU A 105 18.96 5.01 4.80
C LEU A 105 19.16 4.57 6.26
N ASP A 106 20.37 4.13 6.62
CA ASP A 106 20.73 3.70 7.98
C ASP A 106 20.79 4.86 9.00
N GLU A 107 20.89 6.10 8.51
CA GLU A 107 20.89 7.33 9.31
C GLU A 107 19.48 7.95 9.44
N MET A 108 18.47 7.34 8.80
CA MET A 108 17.09 7.83 8.79
C MET A 108 16.17 6.88 9.57
N ASN A 109 15.01 7.39 9.98
CA ASN A 109 13.99 6.55 10.64
C ASN A 109 13.26 5.70 9.59
N ASP A 110 13.15 4.39 9.84
CA ASP A 110 12.44 3.43 9.00
C ASP A 110 10.91 3.53 9.20
N TRP A 111 10.32 4.62 8.73
CA TRP A 111 8.91 4.91 8.96
C TRP A 111 7.96 3.84 8.39
N PHE A 112 8.22 3.38 7.16
CA PHE A 112 7.65 2.15 6.62
C PHE A 112 8.78 1.17 6.33
N PRO A 113 8.88 0.06 7.09
CA PRO A 113 9.94 -0.91 6.90
C PRO A 113 9.94 -1.48 5.49
N ASP A 114 11.12 -1.91 5.04
CA ASP A 114 11.30 -2.54 3.74
C ASP A 114 10.67 -3.93 3.74
N PHE A 115 9.63 -4.12 2.92
CA PHE A 115 8.92 -5.39 2.77
C PHE A 115 8.89 -5.83 1.30
N ASP A 116 8.82 -7.14 1.09
CA ASP A 116 8.52 -7.71 -0.21
C ASP A 116 7.04 -7.53 -0.52
N TYR A 117 6.75 -6.78 -1.59
CA TYR A 117 5.42 -6.64 -2.14
C TYR A 117 5.24 -7.64 -3.28
N PRO A 118 4.10 -8.35 -3.34
CA PRO A 118 3.81 -9.25 -4.45
C PRO A 118 3.70 -8.46 -5.75
N GLY A 119 3.98 -9.14 -6.87
CA GLY A 119 3.67 -8.58 -8.19
C GLY A 119 2.17 -8.34 -8.31
N MET A 120 1.78 -7.07 -8.39
CA MET A 120 0.40 -6.65 -8.58
C MET A 120 0.24 -6.16 -10.01
N PRO A 121 -0.62 -6.78 -10.84
CA PRO A 121 -0.83 -6.37 -12.23
C PRO A 121 -1.66 -5.07 -12.33
N THR A 122 -2.20 -4.57 -11.23
CA THR A 122 -2.99 -3.35 -11.15
C THR A 122 -2.31 -2.32 -10.27
N VAL A 123 -2.60 -1.04 -10.54
CA VAL A 123 -2.10 0.09 -9.74
C VAL A 123 -2.67 -0.01 -8.32
N ASP A 124 -1.78 -0.25 -7.35
CA ASP A 124 -2.07 -0.14 -5.93
C ASP A 124 -2.26 1.33 -5.54
N TYR A 125 -3.03 1.60 -4.49
CA TYR A 125 -3.23 2.94 -3.93
C TYR A 125 -2.98 2.90 -2.43
N LEU A 126 -1.96 3.62 -2.00
CA LEU A 126 -1.60 3.79 -0.61
C LEU A 126 -1.64 5.27 -0.25
N ARG A 127 -2.47 5.66 0.73
CA ARG A 127 -2.50 7.01 1.29
C ARG A 127 -2.32 6.95 2.79
N ILE A 128 -1.20 7.49 3.28
CA ILE A 128 -0.85 7.44 4.70
C ILE A 128 -0.44 8.82 5.18
N ARG A 129 -0.90 9.21 6.37
CA ARG A 129 -0.53 10.48 7.00
C ARG A 129 0.97 10.50 7.30
N THR A 130 1.66 11.53 6.86
CA THR A 130 3.11 11.70 7.06
C THR A 130 3.45 12.10 8.49
N LEU A 131 4.74 12.06 8.82
CA LEU A 131 5.25 12.45 10.14
C LEU A 131 5.48 13.97 10.28
N GLY A 132 5.41 14.71 9.18
CA GLY A 132 5.62 16.16 9.15
C GLY A 132 6.52 16.63 8.01
N PRO A 133 6.92 17.91 8.01
CA PRO A 133 7.89 18.44 7.06
C PRO A 133 9.27 17.80 7.28
N GLY A 134 9.98 17.54 6.20
CA GLY A 134 11.28 16.86 6.25
C GLY A 134 11.66 16.19 4.95
N VAL A 135 12.57 15.24 5.04
CA VAL A 135 13.06 14.42 3.93
C VAL A 135 12.45 13.03 4.02
N TYR A 136 11.82 12.61 2.93
CA TYR A 136 11.30 11.27 2.73
C TYR A 136 12.14 10.56 1.67
N LYS A 137 12.51 9.31 1.90
CA LYS A 137 13.16 8.47 0.90
C LYS A 137 12.31 7.24 0.64
N VAL A 138 11.91 7.04 -0.60
CA VAL A 138 11.22 5.82 -1.03
C VAL A 138 12.21 4.94 -1.76
N LYS A 139 12.40 3.73 -1.23
CA LYS A 139 13.26 2.72 -1.86
C LYS A 139 12.37 1.73 -2.59
N PHE A 140 12.73 1.39 -3.82
CA PHE A 140 12.26 0.22 -4.53
C PHE A 140 13.41 -0.77 -4.67
N GLY A 141 13.17 -2.03 -4.33
CA GLY A 141 14.17 -3.08 -4.22
C GLY A 141 13.98 -4.21 -5.23
N ASN A 142 15.09 -4.70 -5.78
CA ASN A 142 15.19 -5.93 -6.56
C ASN A 142 16.35 -6.81 -6.06
N GLU A 143 16.65 -6.74 -4.76
CA GLU A 143 17.82 -7.34 -4.12
C GLU A 143 17.77 -8.88 -4.16
N GLN A 144 16.57 -9.45 -4.14
CA GLN A 144 16.38 -10.90 -4.17
C GLN A 144 16.54 -11.51 -5.57
N ALA A 145 16.51 -10.71 -6.63
CA ALA A 145 16.69 -11.23 -7.98
C ALA A 145 18.16 -11.47 -8.31
N TRP A 146 18.46 -12.65 -8.87
CA TRP A 146 19.83 -13.01 -9.26
C TRP A 146 20.16 -12.64 -10.71
N ILE A 147 19.14 -12.59 -11.58
CA ILE A 147 19.35 -12.51 -13.03
C ILE A 147 18.50 -11.41 -13.67
N ARG A 148 17.23 -11.28 -13.28
CA ARG A 148 16.27 -10.41 -13.99
C ARG A 148 16.20 -9.04 -13.35
N SER A 149 16.28 -8.00 -14.19
CA SER A 149 15.78 -6.69 -13.81
C SER A 149 14.27 -6.72 -13.67
N LEU A 150 13.74 -5.76 -12.92
CA LEU A 150 12.31 -5.50 -12.84
C LEU A 150 12.02 -4.05 -13.22
N THR A 151 10.77 -3.78 -13.58
CA THR A 151 10.31 -2.44 -13.92
C THR A 151 9.18 -2.08 -12.98
N VAL A 152 9.45 -1.16 -12.04
CA VAL A 152 8.42 -0.61 -11.16
C VAL A 152 7.81 0.60 -11.82
N TYR A 153 6.49 0.58 -11.92
CA TYR A 153 5.69 1.73 -12.31
C TYR A 153 5.16 2.38 -11.04
N TYR A 154 5.40 3.68 -10.85
CA TYR A 154 5.00 4.36 -9.63
C TYR A 154 4.65 5.83 -9.85
N ARG A 155 3.82 6.38 -8.98
CA ARG A 155 3.58 7.81 -8.80
C ARG A 155 3.57 8.08 -7.30
N ILE A 156 4.40 9.00 -6.84
CA ILE A 156 4.45 9.41 -5.44
C ILE A 156 4.12 10.88 -5.38
N LEU A 157 3.10 11.22 -4.59
CA LEU A 157 2.63 12.58 -4.36
C LEU A 157 2.52 12.83 -2.87
N PHE A 158 2.47 14.12 -2.51
CA PHE A 158 2.08 14.55 -1.19
C PHE A 158 0.77 15.33 -1.30
N GLU A 159 -0.20 15.01 -0.47
CA GLU A 159 -1.53 15.61 -0.45
C GLU A 159 -1.87 16.17 0.93
N ASN A 160 -2.76 17.16 1.01
CA ASN A 160 -3.35 17.61 2.26
C ASN A 160 -4.55 16.72 2.67
N GLU A 161 -5.24 17.07 3.76
CA GLU A 161 -6.44 16.33 4.20
C GLU A 161 -7.56 16.30 3.15
N ALA A 162 -7.71 17.36 2.35
CA ALA A 162 -8.70 17.48 1.28
C ALA A 162 -8.36 16.70 0.01
N GLY A 163 -7.14 16.12 -0.08
CA GLY A 163 -6.66 15.40 -1.27
C GLY A 163 -6.05 16.32 -2.32
N GLU A 164 -5.76 17.58 -1.99
CA GLU A 164 -5.10 18.52 -2.89
C GLU A 164 -3.58 18.33 -2.81
N LYS A 165 -2.91 18.43 -3.95
CA LYS A 165 -1.46 18.27 -4.04
C LYS A 165 -0.75 19.38 -3.26
N VAL A 166 0.15 18.97 -2.37
CA VAL A 166 1.06 19.83 -1.61
C VAL A 166 2.37 20.02 -2.37
N ASP A 167 3.02 21.16 -2.18
CA ASP A 167 4.32 21.41 -2.78
C ASP A 167 5.41 20.51 -2.18
N PHE A 168 6.19 19.88 -3.05
CA PHE A 168 7.32 19.03 -2.67
C PHE A 168 8.37 19.05 -3.76
N LYS A 169 9.62 18.80 -3.37
CA LYS A 169 10.75 18.69 -4.30
C LYS A 169 11.20 17.25 -4.39
N GLU A 170 11.04 16.64 -5.57
CA GLU A 170 11.67 15.36 -5.90
C GLU A 170 13.14 15.60 -6.30
N LEU A 171 14.02 14.77 -5.78
CA LEU A 171 15.45 14.79 -6.03
C LEU A 171 15.90 13.43 -6.60
N PRO A 172 16.79 13.44 -7.60
CA PRO A 172 17.28 12.23 -8.26
C PRO A 172 18.12 11.33 -7.36
#